data_AF-A0A4Q3N3H3-F1
#
_entry.id   AF-A0A4Q3N3H3-F1
#
_cell.length_a   1.000
_cell.length_b   1.000
_cell.length_c   1.000
_cell.angle_alpha   90.00
_cell.angle_beta   90.00
_cell.angle_gamma   90.00
#
_symmetry.space_group_name_H-M   'P 1'
#
loop_
_entity.id
_entity.type
_entity.pdbx_description
1 polymer ?
#
loop_
_entity_poly.entity_id
_entity_poly.type
_entity_poly.pdbx_seq_one_letter_code
_entity_poly.pdbx_strand_id
1 'polypeptide(L)'
;MKKIGNAPVFFGHPNILTIIRIMKCTIAILLLACLQVSASGFSQSRITVNLNSVEMRKALSLIEKKSDFRFLYNQKLLSDLGKVEINAVNEEVTSILDKMFENTPLSYQVLANNLVVLKARNTYVADIRVTGKVTSPTGEGIPGVSVSVKGSAVGTSTDAAGNFVITVPDAATLVFSSVGFENQEVPVNNRTTINVSLKESTGRSMDEVVVIGYGTASKRDLTGSIVKIQGKEVADKPNTNPVSSLQGKVAGLSVVNSGTPGKEPDIRVRGTSSIGQVRPLYVVDGIFQDNINYINPNDIESIEVLKDPSSLAIFGVRGATGVIAITTKKARAGQTIITVGSNYGFKKLTDKIQLVDAEGFKTLFAQERFNNGVTTPYDYTGLNSNTDWIDAVTRTGAFSSTNLNIAASTA
;
A
#
# COMPACT_ATOMS: atom_id res chain seq x y z
N MET A 1 -37.51 -19.01 -79.84
CA MET A 1 -37.32 -18.06 -78.72
C MET A 1 -35.90 -18.24 -78.20
N LYS A 2 -35.00 -17.28 -78.00
CA LYS A 2 -34.91 -15.85 -78.29
C LYS A 2 -33.39 -15.58 -78.28
N LYS A 3 -32.81 -15.14 -79.41
CA LYS A 3 -31.42 -14.66 -79.47
C LYS A 3 -31.35 -13.29 -78.80
N ILE A 4 -30.44 -13.12 -77.86
CA ILE A 4 -30.03 -11.84 -77.24
C ILE A 4 -28.50 -11.92 -77.22
N GLY A 5 -27.68 -11.00 -77.72
CA GLY A 5 -27.88 -9.62 -78.11
C GLY A 5 -26.64 -8.83 -77.65
N ASN A 6 -25.75 -8.52 -78.59
CA ASN A 6 -24.76 -7.43 -78.63
C ASN A 6 -23.81 -7.20 -77.43
N ALA A 7 -22.53 -7.55 -77.64
CA ALA A 7 -21.40 -6.92 -76.96
C ALA A 7 -21.15 -5.53 -77.57
N PRO A 8 -20.94 -4.45 -76.78
CA PRO A 8 -20.69 -3.15 -77.35
C PRO A 8 -19.21 -3.01 -77.73
N VAL A 9 -18.99 -2.76 -79.01
CA VAL A 9 -17.73 -2.33 -79.61
C VAL A 9 -17.43 -0.91 -79.13
N PHE A 10 -16.49 -0.76 -78.19
CA PHE A 10 -16.02 0.55 -77.68
C PHE A 10 -14.54 0.83 -77.99
N PHE A 11 -14.07 0.41 -79.16
CA PHE A 11 -12.73 0.77 -79.65
C PHE A 11 -12.83 1.35 -81.07
N GLY A 12 -13.34 2.59 -81.17
CA GLY A 12 -13.53 3.26 -82.46
C GLY A 12 -13.38 4.78 -82.46
N HIS A 13 -12.95 5.41 -81.37
CA HIS A 13 -12.68 6.85 -81.36
C HIS A 13 -11.18 7.13 -81.17
N PRO A 14 -10.54 7.91 -82.09
CA PRO A 14 -9.10 8.20 -82.03
C PRO A 14 -8.68 8.95 -80.75
N ASN A 15 -9.64 9.48 -79.99
CA ASN A 15 -9.42 10.25 -78.77
C ASN A 15 -9.32 9.39 -77.49
N ILE A 16 -9.78 8.13 -77.49
CA ILE A 16 -9.75 7.26 -76.29
C ILE A 16 -8.32 6.81 -75.98
N LEU A 17 -7.53 6.48 -77.00
CA LEU A 17 -6.12 6.16 -76.83
C LEU A 17 -5.32 7.36 -76.31
N THR A 18 -5.68 8.58 -76.72
CA THR A 18 -5.08 9.82 -76.25
C THR A 18 -5.43 10.08 -74.78
N ILE A 19 -6.68 9.86 -74.37
CA ILE A 19 -7.12 9.98 -72.98
C ILE A 19 -6.41 8.95 -72.08
N ILE A 20 -6.26 7.70 -72.53
CA ILE A 20 -5.53 6.66 -71.78
C ILE A 20 -4.04 7.02 -71.64
N ARG A 21 -3.43 7.60 -72.68
CA ARG A 21 -2.04 8.08 -72.61
C ARG A 21 -1.89 9.26 -71.64
N ILE A 22 -2.82 10.22 -71.67
CA ILE A 22 -2.83 11.35 -70.72
C ILE A 22 -2.98 10.85 -69.29
N MET A 23 -3.92 9.93 -69.02
CA MET A 23 -4.13 9.32 -67.70
C MET A 23 -2.87 8.60 -67.19
N LYS A 24 -2.17 7.86 -68.05
CA LYS A 24 -0.92 7.18 -67.69
C LYS A 24 0.21 8.18 -67.40
N CYS A 25 0.32 9.25 -68.18
CA CYS A 25 1.30 10.31 -67.95
C CYS A 25 1.01 11.07 -66.65
N THR A 26 -0.25 11.40 -66.35
CA THR A 26 -0.62 12.08 -65.10
C THR A 26 -0.35 11.20 -63.88
N ILE A 27 -0.63 9.89 -63.97
CA ILE A 27 -0.31 8.95 -62.88
C ILE A 27 1.20 8.84 -62.70
N ALA A 28 1.98 8.74 -63.79
CA ALA A 28 3.44 8.67 -63.71
C ALA A 28 4.04 9.93 -63.07
N ILE A 29 3.55 11.12 -63.44
CA ILE A 29 3.99 12.40 -62.87
C ILE A 29 3.59 12.50 -61.39
N LEU A 30 2.38 12.10 -61.02
CA LEU A 30 1.92 12.08 -59.63
C LEU A 30 2.78 11.12 -58.78
N LEU A 31 3.12 9.95 -59.33
CA LEU A 31 3.95 8.95 -58.66
C LEU A 31 5.39 9.45 -58.46
N LEU A 32 5.96 10.13 -59.47
CA LEU A 32 7.27 10.78 -59.39
C LEU A 32 7.30 11.92 -58.37
N ALA A 33 6.23 12.71 -58.28
CA ALA A 33 6.10 13.77 -57.28
C ALA A 33 5.95 13.20 -55.85
N CYS A 34 5.22 12.10 -55.67
CA CYS A 34 5.10 11.43 -54.38
C CYS A 34 6.40 10.71 -53.95
N LEU A 35 7.23 10.26 -54.90
CA LEU A 35 8.53 9.63 -54.63
C LEU A 35 9.64 10.62 -54.27
N GLN A 36 9.40 11.94 -54.38
CA GLN A 36 10.33 12.99 -53.97
C GLN A 36 10.19 13.40 -52.50
N VAL A 37 9.39 12.69 -51.69
CA VAL A 37 9.41 12.86 -50.23
C VAL A 37 10.71 12.28 -49.68
N SER A 38 11.76 13.10 -49.63
CA SER A 38 12.89 12.84 -48.77
C SER A 38 12.46 13.14 -47.34
N ALA A 39 12.14 12.11 -46.56
CA ALA A 39 12.16 12.25 -45.11
C ALA A 39 13.61 12.48 -44.69
N SER A 40 13.94 13.67 -44.17
CA SER A 40 15.17 13.85 -43.42
C SER A 40 15.09 12.93 -42.21
N GLY A 41 15.77 11.78 -42.28
CA GLY A 41 15.85 10.84 -41.16
C GLY A 41 16.36 11.56 -39.91
N PHE A 42 15.76 11.27 -38.77
CA PHE A 42 16.21 11.69 -37.44
C PHE A 42 17.63 11.17 -37.17
N SER A 43 18.69 11.81 -37.67
CA SER A 43 20.09 11.71 -37.23
C SER A 43 21.04 12.31 -38.28
N GLN A 44 21.13 13.64 -38.40
CA GLN A 44 22.21 14.27 -39.18
C GLN A 44 23.01 15.32 -38.39
N SER A 45 22.87 15.39 -37.06
CA SER A 45 23.73 16.24 -36.25
C SER A 45 25.11 15.57 -36.09
N ARG A 46 26.07 15.99 -36.92
CA ARG A 46 27.48 15.59 -36.84
C ARG A 46 28.26 16.61 -36.04
N ILE A 47 29.12 16.15 -35.12
CA ILE A 47 29.90 17.03 -34.25
C ILE A 47 31.36 16.62 -34.20
N THR A 48 32.20 17.59 -33.84
CA THR A 48 33.61 17.35 -33.48
C THR A 48 33.79 17.61 -31.98
N VAL A 49 34.13 16.56 -31.24
CA VAL A 49 34.33 16.60 -29.79
C VAL A 49 35.54 15.76 -29.40
N ASN A 50 36.39 16.34 -28.55
CA ASN A 50 37.52 15.67 -27.96
C ASN A 50 37.29 15.64 -26.44
N LEU A 51 37.13 14.44 -25.90
CA LEU A 51 36.93 14.15 -24.49
C LEU A 51 38.15 13.35 -24.03
N ASN A 52 39.03 13.98 -23.26
CA ASN A 52 40.18 13.31 -22.65
C ASN A 52 39.90 13.11 -21.15
N SER A 53 39.60 11.88 -20.75
CA SER A 53 39.32 11.49 -19.36
C SER A 53 38.29 12.42 -18.67
N VAL A 54 37.11 12.55 -19.27
CA VAL A 54 36.04 13.44 -18.80
C VAL A 54 34.98 12.63 -18.06
N GLU A 55 34.45 13.16 -16.96
CA GLU A 55 33.31 12.53 -16.26
C GLU A 55 32.11 12.38 -17.20
N MET A 56 31.41 11.24 -17.14
CA MET A 56 30.29 10.90 -18.03
C MET A 56 29.23 12.01 -18.13
N ARG A 57 28.89 12.64 -16.99
CA ARG A 57 27.96 13.77 -16.94
C ARG A 57 28.45 14.98 -17.73
N LYS A 58 29.73 15.30 -17.59
CA LYS A 58 30.35 16.44 -18.27
C LYS A 58 30.52 16.16 -19.76
N ALA A 59 30.84 14.92 -20.14
CA ALA A 59 30.86 14.46 -21.52
C ALA A 59 29.50 14.68 -22.21
N LEU A 60 28.40 14.20 -21.59
CA LEU A 60 27.04 14.40 -22.09
C LEU A 60 26.69 15.88 -22.24
N SER A 61 27.04 16.72 -21.27
CA SER A 61 26.80 18.17 -21.34
C SER A 61 27.61 18.85 -22.45
N LEU A 62 28.82 18.39 -22.75
CA LEU A 62 29.62 18.92 -23.85
C LEU A 62 29.04 18.53 -25.21
N ILE A 63 28.48 17.32 -25.33
CA ILE A 63 27.77 16.86 -26.53
C ILE A 63 26.48 17.67 -26.72
N GLU A 64 25.70 17.89 -25.66
CA GLU A 64 24.47 18.72 -25.67
C GLU A 64 24.75 20.16 -26.09
N LYS A 65 25.91 20.72 -25.72
CA LYS A 65 26.30 22.09 -26.14
C LYS A 65 26.70 22.21 -27.61
N LYS A 66 27.13 21.12 -28.24
CA LYS A 66 27.63 21.10 -29.62
C LYS A 66 26.65 20.48 -30.61
N SER A 67 25.52 19.98 -30.14
CA SER A 67 24.50 19.32 -30.94
C SER A 67 23.10 19.80 -30.54
N ASP A 68 22.10 19.45 -31.33
CA ASP A 68 20.71 19.75 -31.00
C ASP A 68 20.07 18.68 -30.10
N PHE A 69 20.88 17.78 -29.53
CA PHE A 69 20.40 16.70 -28.67
C PHE A 69 20.28 17.15 -27.21
N ARG A 70 19.21 16.71 -26.56
CA ARG A 70 18.99 16.89 -25.12
C ARG A 70 19.06 15.55 -24.42
N PHE A 71 19.67 15.50 -23.24
CA PHE A 71 19.83 14.24 -22.50
C PHE A 71 18.97 14.20 -21.24
N LEU A 72 18.18 13.13 -21.09
CA LEU A 72 17.42 12.82 -19.89
C LEU A 72 17.96 11.54 -19.23
N TYR A 73 18.31 11.65 -17.96
CA TYR A 73 18.87 10.53 -17.20
C TYR A 73 18.67 10.70 -15.70
N ASN A 74 18.64 9.58 -14.97
CA ASN A 74 18.69 9.58 -13.52
C ASN A 74 20.15 9.77 -13.08
N GLN A 75 20.41 10.73 -12.18
CA GLN A 75 21.76 11.04 -11.69
C GLN A 75 22.46 9.83 -11.07
N LYS A 76 21.72 8.94 -10.40
CA LYS A 76 22.26 7.71 -9.79
C LYS A 76 22.80 6.71 -10.81
N LEU A 77 22.34 6.76 -12.07
CA LEU A 77 22.82 5.86 -13.12
C LEU A 77 24.20 6.26 -13.63
N LEU A 78 24.62 7.52 -13.43
CA LEU A 78 25.88 8.04 -13.95
C LEU A 78 26.98 8.17 -12.88
N SER A 79 26.64 8.08 -11.59
CA SER A 79 27.61 8.26 -10.49
C SER A 79 28.71 7.19 -10.47
N ASP A 80 28.41 6.00 -11.00
CA ASP A 80 29.29 4.84 -10.89
C ASP A 80 30.07 4.56 -12.19
N LEU A 81 29.85 5.38 -13.23
CA LEU A 81 30.36 5.20 -14.59
C LEU A 81 31.60 6.06 -14.86
N GLY A 82 32.62 5.95 -14.01
CA GLY A 82 33.97 6.52 -14.15
C GLY A 82 34.17 7.72 -15.10
N LYS A 83 35.24 7.65 -15.90
CA LYS A 83 35.60 8.69 -16.89
C LYS A 83 35.63 8.07 -18.28
N VAL A 84 35.31 8.89 -19.27
CA VAL A 84 35.26 8.51 -20.69
C VAL A 84 36.33 9.26 -21.47
N GLU A 85 36.95 8.55 -22.41
CA GLU A 85 37.88 9.10 -23.39
C GLU A 85 37.36 8.80 -24.80
N ILE A 86 36.99 9.85 -25.54
CA ILE A 86 36.48 9.76 -26.92
C ILE A 86 37.04 10.92 -27.73
N ASN A 87 37.62 10.59 -28.88
CA ASN A 87 37.98 11.58 -29.89
C ASN A 87 37.12 11.34 -31.14
N ALA A 88 36.23 12.28 -31.43
CA ALA A 88 35.30 12.21 -32.53
C ALA A 88 35.43 13.46 -33.41
N VAL A 89 35.69 13.25 -34.71
CA VAL A 89 35.85 14.33 -35.70
C VAL A 89 34.79 14.18 -36.76
N ASN A 90 33.91 15.17 -36.86
CA ASN A 90 32.77 15.16 -37.78
C ASN A 90 32.01 13.83 -37.75
N GLU A 91 31.61 13.37 -36.57
CA GLU A 91 30.96 12.08 -36.34
C GLU A 91 29.49 12.29 -35.90
N GLU A 92 28.61 11.36 -36.28
CA GLU A 92 27.21 11.39 -35.82
C GLU A 92 27.13 11.22 -34.30
N VAL A 93 26.26 12.00 -33.65
CA VAL A 93 26.08 11.94 -32.20
C VAL A 93 25.72 10.52 -31.74
N THR A 94 24.87 9.80 -32.46
CA THR A 94 24.51 8.39 -32.17
C THR A 94 25.75 7.48 -32.14
N SER A 95 26.64 7.59 -33.11
CA SER A 95 27.90 6.83 -33.16
C SER A 95 28.84 7.17 -32.00
N ILE A 96 28.87 8.45 -31.58
CA ILE A 96 29.60 8.89 -30.38
C ILE A 96 28.99 8.26 -29.12
N LEU A 97 27.66 8.22 -29.01
CA LEU A 97 26.96 7.59 -27.88
C LEU A 97 27.17 6.07 -27.86
N ASP A 98 27.17 5.40 -29.02
CA ASP A 98 27.45 3.96 -29.13
C ASP A 98 28.84 3.63 -28.57
N LYS A 99 29.87 4.37 -28.98
CA LYS A 99 31.24 4.24 -28.44
C LYS A 99 31.32 4.54 -26.95
N MET A 100 30.58 5.56 -26.49
CA MET A 100 30.57 5.96 -25.09
C MET A 100 29.94 4.91 -24.18
N PHE A 101 28.92 4.20 -24.67
CA PHE A 101 28.17 3.24 -23.87
C PHE A 101 28.54 1.78 -24.16
N GLU A 102 29.38 1.47 -25.13
CA GLU A 102 29.76 0.11 -25.55
C GLU A 102 30.11 -0.79 -24.36
N ASN A 103 30.99 -0.31 -23.48
CA ASN A 103 31.50 -1.03 -22.30
C ASN A 103 30.80 -0.64 -20.99
N THR A 104 29.60 -0.08 -21.07
CA THR A 104 28.82 0.31 -19.88
C THR A 104 27.55 -0.53 -19.78
N PRO A 105 26.99 -0.70 -18.56
CA PRO A 105 25.68 -1.30 -18.36
C PRO A 105 24.53 -0.38 -18.83
N LEU A 106 24.81 0.70 -19.57
CA LEU A 106 23.79 1.60 -20.10
C LEU A 106 23.51 1.35 -21.58
N SER A 107 22.29 1.71 -21.96
CA SER A 107 21.84 1.87 -23.34
C SER A 107 21.07 3.19 -23.43
N TYR A 108 20.78 3.64 -24.64
CA TYR A 108 20.02 4.86 -24.86
C TYR A 108 18.88 4.64 -25.84
N GLN A 109 17.93 5.55 -25.83
CA GLN A 109 16.85 5.61 -26.80
C GLN A 109 16.67 7.05 -27.26
N VAL A 110 16.70 7.26 -28.57
CA VAL A 110 16.41 8.55 -29.19
C VAL A 110 14.89 8.65 -29.37
N LEU A 111 14.29 9.70 -28.81
CA LEU A 111 12.89 10.06 -28.96
C LEU A 111 12.74 11.21 -29.96
N ALA A 112 11.49 11.58 -30.25
CA ALA A 112 11.20 12.78 -31.04
C ALA A 112 11.85 14.04 -30.42
N ASN A 113 12.16 15.03 -31.27
CA ASN A 113 12.83 16.29 -30.89
C ASN A 113 14.24 16.11 -30.30
N ASN A 114 15.00 15.13 -30.80
CA ASN A 114 16.39 14.87 -30.41
C ASN A 114 16.59 14.69 -28.89
N LEU A 115 15.56 14.17 -28.20
CA LEU A 115 15.66 13.82 -26.78
C LEU A 115 16.23 12.41 -26.63
N VAL A 116 17.37 12.28 -25.98
CA VAL A 116 18.02 10.99 -25.68
C VAL A 116 17.73 10.61 -24.24
N VAL A 117 17.11 9.45 -24.03
CA VAL A 117 16.85 8.88 -22.71
C VAL A 117 17.84 7.75 -22.44
N LEU A 118 18.59 7.85 -21.34
CA LEU A 118 19.49 6.79 -20.88
C LEU A 118 18.72 5.76 -20.03
N LYS A 119 18.94 4.48 -20.30
CA LYS A 119 18.32 3.34 -19.60
C LYS A 119 19.35 2.24 -19.33
N ALA A 120 19.15 1.45 -18.29
CA ALA A 120 20.00 0.27 -18.07
C ALA A 120 19.86 -0.70 -19.26
N ARG A 121 20.98 -1.28 -19.70
CA ARG A 121 21.00 -2.33 -20.72
C ARG A 121 20.41 -3.58 -20.10
N ASN A 122 19.20 -3.94 -20.51
CA ASN A 122 18.68 -5.29 -20.26
C ASN A 122 19.45 -6.24 -21.17
N THR A 123 20.47 -6.91 -20.64
CA THR A 123 21.07 -8.05 -21.31
C THR A 123 20.01 -9.14 -21.38
N TYR A 124 19.44 -9.36 -22.56
CA TYR A 124 18.69 -10.58 -22.86
C TYR A 124 19.67 -11.74 -22.82
N VAL A 125 19.81 -12.32 -21.64
CA VAL A 125 20.44 -13.62 -21.47
C VAL A 125 19.38 -14.65 -21.81
N ALA A 126 19.70 -15.63 -22.66
CA ALA A 126 18.77 -16.67 -23.06
C ALA A 126 18.13 -17.32 -21.82
N ASP A 127 16.80 -17.43 -21.83
CA ASP A 127 16.07 -18.04 -20.73
C ASP A 127 16.32 -19.55 -20.72
N ILE A 128 16.69 -20.07 -19.56
CA ILE A 128 16.86 -21.50 -19.32
C ILE A 128 15.75 -22.01 -18.40
N ARG A 129 15.25 -23.22 -18.70
CA ARG A 129 14.28 -23.91 -17.86
C ARG A 129 15.00 -24.59 -16.71
N VAL A 130 14.84 -24.08 -15.51
CA VAL A 130 15.40 -24.61 -14.26
C VAL A 130 14.34 -25.46 -13.57
N THR A 131 14.73 -26.66 -13.16
CA THR A 131 13.91 -27.58 -12.36
C THR A 131 14.60 -27.86 -11.03
N GLY A 132 13.87 -28.28 -10.02
CA GLY A 132 14.50 -28.57 -8.73
C GLY A 132 13.54 -28.99 -7.66
N LYS A 133 14.09 -29.40 -6.52
CA LYS A 133 13.34 -29.78 -5.32
C LYS A 133 13.80 -28.97 -4.11
N VAL A 134 12.84 -28.47 -3.35
CA VAL A 134 13.06 -27.79 -2.08
C VAL A 134 12.74 -28.73 -0.93
N THR A 135 13.69 -28.95 -0.03
CA THR A 135 13.56 -29.86 1.11
C THR A 135 13.82 -29.18 2.45
N SER A 136 13.30 -29.76 3.52
CA SER A 136 13.67 -29.45 4.90
C SER A 136 15.05 -30.03 5.24
N PRO A 137 15.64 -29.64 6.39
CA PRO A 137 16.86 -30.29 6.91
C PRO A 137 16.69 -31.79 7.18
N THR A 138 15.44 -32.25 7.36
CA THR A 138 15.10 -33.68 7.55
C THR A 138 14.91 -34.44 6.24
N GLY A 139 15.01 -33.77 5.08
CA GLY A 139 14.92 -34.37 3.74
C GLY A 139 13.51 -34.45 3.14
N GLU A 140 12.50 -33.96 3.86
CA GLU A 140 11.12 -33.92 3.39
C GLU A 140 10.90 -32.77 2.39
N GLY A 141 10.08 -32.98 1.35
CA GLY A 141 9.76 -31.94 0.38
C GLY A 141 8.85 -30.87 0.98
N ILE A 142 9.17 -29.59 0.76
CA ILE A 142 8.38 -28.48 1.32
C ILE A 142 7.41 -27.95 0.26
N PRO A 143 6.09 -28.05 0.46
CA PRO A 143 5.10 -27.47 -0.44
C PRO A 143 4.95 -25.97 -0.26
N GLY A 144 4.61 -25.25 -1.34
CA GLY A 144 4.27 -23.83 -1.30
C GLY A 144 5.43 -22.86 -1.06
N VAL A 145 6.68 -23.30 -1.24
CA VAL A 145 7.85 -22.39 -1.22
C VAL A 145 7.79 -21.48 -2.44
N SER A 146 7.90 -20.17 -2.22
CA SER A 146 8.01 -19.17 -3.27
C SER A 146 9.43 -19.17 -3.84
N VAL A 147 9.55 -19.35 -5.16
CA VAL A 147 10.80 -19.34 -5.91
C VAL A 147 10.75 -18.18 -6.90
N SER A 148 11.48 -17.10 -6.64
CA SER A 148 11.43 -15.88 -7.47
C SER A 148 12.81 -15.44 -7.95
N VAL A 149 12.89 -14.79 -9.11
CA VAL A 149 14.13 -14.15 -9.56
C VAL A 149 14.37 -12.86 -8.79
N LYS A 150 15.57 -12.69 -8.24
CA LYS A 150 15.96 -11.51 -7.46
C LYS A 150 15.77 -10.23 -8.29
N GLY A 151 14.93 -9.32 -7.79
CA GLY A 151 14.64 -8.03 -8.45
C GLY A 151 13.67 -8.10 -9.63
N SER A 152 12.97 -9.23 -9.82
CA SER A 152 11.99 -9.42 -10.90
C SER A 152 10.67 -9.96 -10.36
N ALA A 153 9.58 -9.77 -11.10
CA ALA A 153 8.27 -10.35 -10.81
C ALA A 153 8.13 -11.81 -11.28
N VAL A 154 9.15 -12.35 -11.96
CA VAL A 154 9.16 -13.74 -12.44
C VAL A 154 9.38 -14.68 -11.25
N GLY A 155 8.42 -15.57 -11.02
CA GLY A 155 8.47 -16.55 -9.93
C GLY A 155 7.52 -17.72 -10.14
N THR A 156 7.68 -18.75 -9.32
CA THR A 156 6.84 -19.95 -9.26
C THR A 156 6.75 -20.41 -7.81
N SER A 157 5.94 -21.43 -7.54
CA SER A 157 5.84 -22.07 -6.22
C SER A 157 6.11 -23.56 -6.30
N THR A 158 6.59 -24.17 -5.22
CA THR A 158 6.77 -25.64 -5.16
C THR A 158 5.44 -26.39 -5.05
N ASP A 159 5.39 -27.59 -5.64
CA ASP A 159 4.27 -28.53 -5.56
C ASP A 159 4.20 -29.29 -4.21
N ALA A 160 3.24 -30.21 -4.07
CA ALA A 160 3.05 -31.02 -2.86
C ALA A 160 4.26 -31.87 -2.45
N ALA A 161 5.14 -32.21 -3.40
CA ALA A 161 6.36 -32.98 -3.16
C ALA A 161 7.61 -32.09 -3.06
N GLY A 162 7.45 -30.76 -3.13
CA GLY A 162 8.53 -29.78 -3.08
C GLY A 162 9.22 -29.49 -4.42
N ASN A 163 8.71 -29.98 -5.55
CA ASN A 163 9.31 -29.73 -6.85
C ASN A 163 8.87 -28.37 -7.42
N PHE A 164 9.77 -27.71 -8.15
CA PHE A 164 9.47 -26.49 -8.88
C PHE A 164 10.04 -26.51 -10.30
N VAL A 165 9.44 -25.69 -11.16
CA VAL A 165 9.90 -25.43 -12.51
C VAL A 165 9.77 -23.93 -12.79
N ILE A 166 10.85 -23.29 -13.20
CA ILE A 166 10.89 -21.87 -13.53
C ILE A 166 11.75 -21.64 -14.77
N THR A 167 11.36 -20.70 -15.62
CA THR A 167 12.13 -20.29 -16.80
C THR A 167 12.72 -18.93 -16.52
N VAL A 168 14.06 -18.83 -16.47
CA VAL A 168 14.78 -17.64 -16.00
C VAL A 168 16.04 -17.41 -16.82
N PRO A 169 16.52 -16.15 -16.92
CA PRO A 169 17.80 -15.86 -17.55
C PRO A 169 18.95 -16.59 -16.85
N ASP A 170 19.96 -17.05 -17.60
CA ASP A 170 21.10 -17.79 -17.02
C ASP A 170 21.85 -17.04 -15.90
N ALA A 171 21.96 -15.72 -16.03
CA ALA A 171 22.59 -14.87 -15.02
C ALA A 171 21.70 -14.55 -13.81
N ALA A 172 20.51 -15.14 -13.70
CA ALA A 172 19.57 -14.87 -12.61
C ALA A 172 19.98 -15.50 -11.28
N THR A 173 19.60 -14.86 -10.18
CA THR A 173 19.64 -15.43 -8.84
C THR A 173 18.23 -15.76 -8.40
N LEU A 174 18.00 -17.03 -8.04
CA LEU A 174 16.73 -17.48 -7.46
C LEU A 174 16.72 -17.21 -5.96
N VAL A 175 15.60 -16.69 -5.48
CA VAL A 175 15.32 -16.45 -4.06
C VAL A 175 14.22 -17.41 -3.65
N PHE A 176 14.51 -18.25 -2.65
CA PHE A 176 13.59 -19.20 -2.07
C PHE A 176 13.09 -18.63 -0.74
N SER A 177 11.78 -18.51 -0.58
CA SER A 177 11.16 -18.03 0.64
C SER A 177 9.96 -18.89 1.03
N SER A 178 9.87 -19.21 2.31
CA SER A 178 8.75 -19.95 2.89
C SER A 178 8.57 -19.53 4.35
N VAL A 179 7.34 -19.64 4.85
CA VAL A 179 7.02 -19.31 6.24
C VAL A 179 7.74 -20.30 7.16
N GLY A 180 8.49 -19.78 8.15
CA GLY A 180 9.26 -20.60 9.09
C GLY A 180 10.68 -20.95 8.63
N PHE A 181 11.09 -20.56 7.42
CA PHE A 181 12.43 -20.83 6.87
C PHE A 181 13.20 -19.54 6.59
N GLU A 182 14.53 -19.63 6.55
CA GLU A 182 15.36 -18.50 6.12
C GLU A 182 15.31 -18.33 4.59
N ASN A 183 15.25 -17.08 4.14
CA ASN A 183 15.38 -16.78 2.71
C ASN A 183 16.75 -17.21 2.23
N GLN A 184 16.78 -18.03 1.18
CA GLN A 184 18.01 -18.52 0.58
C GLN A 184 18.13 -18.03 -0.85
N GLU A 185 19.26 -17.40 -1.18
CA GLU A 185 19.58 -16.97 -2.53
C GLU A 185 20.52 -17.98 -3.18
N VAL A 186 20.17 -18.45 -4.38
CA VAL A 186 20.97 -19.40 -5.14
C VAL A 186 21.13 -18.89 -6.57
N PRO A 187 22.36 -18.56 -7.02
CA PRO A 187 22.61 -18.16 -8.40
C PRO A 187 22.39 -19.35 -9.34
N VAL A 188 21.80 -19.12 -10.52
CA VAL A 188 21.51 -20.20 -11.47
C VAL A 188 22.81 -20.77 -12.07
N ASN A 189 23.73 -19.92 -12.52
CA ASN A 189 25.08 -20.29 -12.99
C ASN A 189 25.08 -21.47 -14.00
N ASN A 190 24.26 -21.41 -15.04
CA ASN A 190 24.11 -22.43 -16.09
C ASN A 190 23.61 -23.80 -15.61
N ARG A 191 22.98 -23.88 -14.42
CA ARG A 191 22.43 -25.13 -13.90
C ARG A 191 20.96 -25.28 -14.27
N THR A 192 20.62 -26.38 -14.95
CA THR A 192 19.23 -26.76 -15.27
C THR A 192 18.51 -27.45 -14.11
N THR A 193 19.26 -27.91 -13.10
CA THR A 193 18.73 -28.58 -11.91
C THR A 193 19.30 -27.97 -10.64
N ILE A 194 18.44 -27.46 -9.75
CA ILE A 194 18.83 -26.80 -8.49
C ILE A 194 18.00 -27.38 -7.33
N ASN A 195 18.65 -28.18 -6.48
CA ASN A 195 18.04 -28.66 -5.24
C ASN A 195 18.48 -27.80 -4.06
N VAL A 196 17.55 -27.43 -3.20
CA VAL A 196 17.79 -26.51 -2.09
C VAL A 196 17.23 -27.10 -0.80
N SER A 197 18.08 -27.27 0.20
CA SER A 197 17.64 -27.58 1.56
C SER A 197 17.50 -26.27 2.33
N LEU A 198 16.28 -25.88 2.66
CA LEU A 198 16.04 -24.67 3.45
C LEU A 198 16.45 -24.89 4.90
N LYS A 199 16.99 -23.83 5.50
CA LYS A 199 17.29 -23.81 6.94
C LYS A 199 16.07 -23.28 7.69
N GLU A 200 15.69 -23.96 8.77
CA GLU A 200 14.66 -23.46 9.68
C GLU A 200 15.10 -22.11 10.23
N SER A 201 14.17 -21.16 10.25
CA SER A 201 14.45 -19.86 10.84
C SER A 201 14.34 -19.96 12.35
N THR A 202 15.45 -19.79 13.06
CA THR A 202 15.50 -19.78 14.53
C THR A 202 15.02 -18.46 15.16
N GLY A 203 14.39 -17.56 14.40
CA GLY A 203 14.03 -16.24 14.94
C GLY A 203 13.13 -15.32 14.11
N ARG A 204 12.49 -15.76 13.02
CA ARG A 204 11.50 -14.93 12.31
C ARG A 204 10.09 -15.18 12.82
N SER A 205 9.76 -14.61 13.99
CA SER A 205 8.35 -14.29 14.26
C SER A 205 7.91 -13.24 13.24
N MET A 206 6.77 -13.45 12.58
CA MET A 206 6.13 -12.54 11.63
C MET A 206 6.40 -11.05 11.97
N ASP A 207 7.30 -10.40 11.22
CA ASP A 207 7.60 -8.98 11.39
C ASP A 207 6.42 -8.17 10.86
N GLU A 208 5.50 -7.83 11.77
CA GLU A 208 4.41 -6.93 11.45
C GLU A 208 4.98 -5.51 11.36
N VAL A 209 5.23 -5.06 10.13
CA VAL A 209 5.70 -3.70 9.84
C VAL A 209 4.61 -2.72 10.25
N VAL A 210 4.96 -1.79 11.13
CA VAL A 210 4.12 -0.64 11.47
C VAL A 210 4.66 0.58 10.74
N VAL A 211 3.79 1.25 10.00
CA VAL A 211 4.09 2.57 9.43
C VAL A 211 3.52 3.62 10.38
N ILE A 212 4.38 4.18 11.24
CA ILE A 212 4.08 5.40 11.99
C ILE A 212 4.66 6.56 11.18
N GLY A 213 3.90 7.65 11.06
CA GLY A 213 4.28 8.81 10.25
C GLY A 213 5.74 9.27 10.46
N TYR A 214 6.40 9.54 9.33
CA TYR A 214 7.79 10.01 9.16
C TYR A 214 8.96 9.02 9.37
N GLY A 215 8.72 7.70 9.39
CA GLY A 215 9.80 6.72 9.22
C GLY A 215 9.38 5.26 9.43
N THR A 216 10.07 4.33 8.76
CA THR A 216 9.92 2.88 9.01
C THR A 216 10.82 2.50 10.19
N ALA A 217 10.26 2.30 11.38
CA ALA A 217 10.99 1.79 12.53
C ALA A 217 10.61 0.33 12.81
N SER A 218 11.61 -0.54 12.93
CA SER A 218 11.39 -1.93 13.33
C SER A 218 11.02 -1.98 14.82
N LYS A 219 10.10 -2.88 15.20
CA LYS A 219 9.72 -3.17 16.59
C LYS A 219 10.93 -3.45 17.49
N ARG A 220 12.06 -3.86 16.90
CA ARG A 220 13.30 -4.18 17.62
C ARG A 220 14.06 -2.94 18.12
N ASP A 221 13.87 -1.77 17.50
CA ASP A 221 14.59 -0.54 17.87
C ASP A 221 13.82 0.33 18.89
N LEU A 222 12.58 -0.06 19.22
CA LEU A 222 11.76 0.56 20.25
C LEU A 222 11.75 -0.35 21.47
N THR A 223 12.68 -0.12 22.40
CA THR A 223 12.70 -0.73 23.75
C THR A 223 11.50 -0.34 24.63
N GLY A 224 10.45 0.27 24.06
CA GLY A 224 9.27 0.76 24.75
C GLY A 224 8.07 -0.18 24.64
N SER A 225 7.20 -0.12 25.66
CA SER A 225 5.89 -0.76 25.79
C SER A 225 4.89 -0.13 24.81
N ILE A 226 4.97 -0.58 23.56
CA ILE A 226 3.96 -0.33 22.53
C ILE A 226 3.02 -1.53 22.52
N VAL A 227 1.72 -1.28 22.67
CA VAL A 227 0.69 -2.31 22.57
C VAL A 227 -0.10 -2.07 21.30
N LYS A 228 -0.08 -3.05 20.37
CA LYS A 228 -0.83 -3.03 19.11
C LYS A 228 -2.10 -3.86 19.25
N ILE A 229 -3.21 -3.30 18.78
CA ILE A 229 -4.53 -3.90 18.77
C ILE A 229 -4.99 -3.93 17.33
N GLN A 230 -5.31 -5.12 16.82
CA GLN A 230 -5.74 -5.31 15.44
C GLN A 230 -7.16 -4.77 15.24
N GLY A 231 -7.45 -4.21 14.06
CA GLY A 231 -8.75 -3.62 13.75
C GLY A 231 -9.94 -4.56 13.96
N LYS A 232 -9.75 -5.87 13.73
CA LYS A 232 -10.77 -6.91 14.02
C LYS A 232 -11.22 -6.89 15.49
N GLU A 233 -10.29 -6.64 16.41
CA GLU A 233 -10.56 -6.59 17.85
C GLU A 233 -11.20 -5.27 18.25
N VAL A 234 -11.00 -4.21 17.48
CA VAL A 234 -11.63 -2.90 17.70
C VAL A 234 -13.08 -2.91 17.22
N ALA A 235 -13.33 -3.58 16.09
CA ALA A 235 -14.63 -3.72 15.45
C ALA A 235 -15.56 -4.78 16.09
N ASP A 236 -15.02 -5.63 16.97
CA ASP A 236 -15.75 -6.73 17.63
C ASP A 236 -16.94 -6.28 18.50
N LYS A 237 -16.97 -4.99 18.88
CA LYS A 237 -18.07 -4.42 19.65
C LYS A 237 -18.75 -3.28 18.88
N PRO A 238 -20.09 -3.20 18.89
CA PRO A 238 -20.84 -2.09 18.28
C PRO A 238 -20.70 -0.83 19.14
N ASN A 239 -19.53 -0.22 19.06
CA ASN A 239 -19.14 0.96 19.84
C ASN A 239 -19.10 2.19 18.93
N THR A 240 -19.65 3.30 19.39
CA THR A 240 -19.60 4.58 18.66
C THR A 240 -18.23 5.25 18.74
N ASN A 241 -17.37 4.81 19.65
CA ASN A 241 -16.01 5.33 19.81
C ASN A 241 -15.01 4.16 19.82
N PRO A 242 -13.99 4.16 18.94
CA PRO A 242 -13.04 3.06 18.83
C PRO A 242 -12.14 2.87 20.07
N VAL A 243 -11.89 3.91 20.87
CA VAL A 243 -11.10 3.79 22.11
C VAL A 243 -11.81 2.96 23.17
N SER A 244 -13.15 2.96 23.18
CA SER A 244 -13.92 2.15 24.13
C SER A 244 -13.64 0.65 23.98
N SER A 245 -13.30 0.20 22.77
CA SER A 245 -12.92 -1.20 22.49
C SER A 245 -11.54 -1.58 23.06
N LEU A 246 -10.70 -0.60 23.42
CA LEU A 246 -9.40 -0.85 24.05
C LEU A 246 -9.51 -1.19 25.54
N GLN A 247 -10.68 -0.99 26.13
CA GLN A 247 -10.92 -1.27 27.55
C GLN A 247 -10.59 -2.74 27.86
N GLY A 248 -9.65 -2.95 28.79
CA GLY A 248 -9.19 -4.27 29.19
C GLY A 248 -8.25 -4.99 28.19
N LYS A 249 -8.00 -4.40 27.01
CA LYS A 249 -7.06 -4.96 26.01
C LYS A 249 -5.64 -4.43 26.17
N VAL A 250 -5.47 -3.29 26.83
CA VAL A 250 -4.17 -2.63 27.02
C VAL A 250 -3.86 -2.48 28.50
N ALA A 251 -2.77 -3.12 28.95
CA ALA A 251 -2.28 -2.95 30.31
C ALA A 251 -1.86 -1.49 30.57
N GLY A 252 -2.37 -0.91 31.66
CA GLY A 252 -2.12 0.48 32.05
C GLY A 252 -2.96 1.52 31.33
N LEU A 253 -3.97 1.10 30.54
CA LEU A 253 -4.97 1.99 29.95
C LEU A 253 -6.25 1.92 30.79
N SER A 254 -6.71 3.07 31.30
CA SER A 254 -8.03 3.21 31.90
C SER A 254 -8.96 3.91 30.92
N VAL A 255 -10.11 3.30 30.66
CA VAL A 255 -11.16 3.85 29.81
C VAL A 255 -12.45 3.87 30.62
N VAL A 256 -12.95 5.07 30.91
CA VAL A 256 -14.20 5.28 31.62
C VAL A 256 -15.23 5.78 30.62
N ASN A 257 -16.10 4.86 30.18
CA ASN A 257 -17.21 5.18 29.30
C ASN A 257 -18.29 5.96 30.06
N SER A 258 -18.88 6.97 29.43
CA SER A 258 -20.09 7.60 29.94
C SER A 258 -21.32 6.89 29.39
N GLY A 259 -22.40 6.79 30.17
CA GLY A 259 -23.69 6.26 29.69
C GLY A 259 -24.43 7.19 28.72
N THR A 260 -23.94 8.43 28.54
CA THR A 260 -24.55 9.42 27.66
C THR A 260 -24.16 9.13 26.19
N PRO A 261 -25.12 8.97 25.28
CA PRO A 261 -24.83 8.84 23.84
C PRO A 261 -24.04 10.04 23.31
N GLY A 262 -23.03 9.80 22.49
CA GLY A 262 -22.21 10.85 21.86
C GLY A 262 -21.18 11.52 22.77
N LYS A 263 -21.15 11.21 24.07
CA LYS A 263 -20.08 11.66 24.97
C LYS A 263 -18.83 10.81 24.78
N GLU A 264 -17.69 11.50 24.79
CA GLU A 264 -16.38 10.85 24.76
C GLU A 264 -16.09 10.10 26.06
N PRO A 265 -15.47 8.90 25.98
CA PRO A 265 -14.93 8.23 27.14
C PRO A 265 -13.72 9.01 27.71
N ASP A 266 -13.59 9.02 29.03
CA ASP A 266 -12.39 9.53 29.70
C ASP A 266 -11.30 8.47 29.62
N ILE A 267 -10.12 8.84 29.10
CA ILE A 267 -9.04 7.90 28.77
C ILE A 267 -7.76 8.35 29.45
N ARG A 268 -7.12 7.43 30.17
CA ARG A 268 -5.89 7.69 30.91
C ARG A 268 -4.87 6.59 30.66
N VAL A 269 -3.65 6.99 30.31
CA VAL A 269 -2.51 6.09 30.12
C VAL A 269 -1.59 6.22 31.33
N ARG A 270 -1.35 5.11 32.05
CA ARG A 270 -0.51 5.03 33.27
C ARG A 270 -0.98 5.90 34.45
N GLY A 271 -2.28 6.19 34.54
CA GLY A 271 -2.87 6.91 35.68
C GLY A 271 -2.84 8.43 35.53
N THR A 272 -3.10 9.14 36.63
CA THR A 272 -3.25 10.60 36.65
C THR A 272 -1.92 11.28 36.98
N SER A 273 -1.22 11.78 35.95
CA SER A 273 0.02 12.56 36.15
C SER A 273 -0.22 14.07 36.39
N SER A 274 -1.47 14.53 36.50
CA SER A 274 -1.77 15.97 36.67
C SER A 274 -3.14 16.22 37.30
N ILE A 275 -3.28 17.39 37.95
CA ILE A 275 -4.49 17.90 38.62
C ILE A 275 -5.45 18.55 37.60
N GLY A 276 -5.58 17.95 36.39
CA GLY A 276 -6.37 18.50 35.28
C GLY A 276 -6.92 17.42 34.34
N GLN A 277 -7.61 17.82 33.26
CA GLN A 277 -8.04 16.88 32.21
C GLN A 277 -6.84 16.40 31.40
N VAL A 278 -6.30 15.25 31.80
CA VAL A 278 -5.20 14.57 31.10
C VAL A 278 -5.81 13.66 30.04
N ARG A 279 -5.61 14.00 28.77
CA ARG A 279 -6.00 13.18 27.63
C ARG A 279 -4.75 12.73 26.87
N PRO A 280 -4.73 11.50 26.33
CA PRO A 280 -3.67 11.08 25.43
C PRO A 280 -3.77 11.88 24.11
N LEU A 281 -2.64 12.00 23.41
CA LEU A 281 -2.62 12.52 22.05
C LEU A 281 -3.15 11.46 21.08
N TYR A 282 -4.10 11.82 20.22
CA TYR A 282 -4.51 10.96 19.11
C TYR A 282 -3.72 11.29 17.86
N VAL A 283 -3.28 10.24 17.16
CA VAL A 283 -2.58 10.36 15.88
C VAL A 283 -3.29 9.46 14.90
N VAL A 284 -3.86 10.02 13.85
CA VAL A 284 -4.60 9.27 12.83
C VAL A 284 -3.82 9.39 11.53
N ASP A 285 -3.31 8.25 11.04
CA ASP A 285 -2.48 8.18 9.84
C ASP A 285 -1.29 9.17 9.83
N GLY A 286 -0.74 9.44 11.01
CA GLY A 286 0.38 10.37 11.21
C GLY A 286 -0.02 11.84 11.44
N ILE A 287 -1.32 12.16 11.46
CA ILE A 287 -1.84 13.50 11.71
C ILE A 287 -2.38 13.61 13.13
N PHE A 288 -2.03 14.67 13.85
CA PHE A 288 -2.51 14.89 15.21
C PHE A 288 -3.99 15.26 15.21
N GLN A 289 -4.73 14.66 16.12
CA GLN A 289 -6.17 14.87 16.28
C GLN A 289 -6.51 15.10 17.76
N ASP A 290 -7.50 15.94 18.00
CA ASP A 290 -8.01 16.21 19.35
C ASP A 290 -9.08 15.18 19.77
N ASN A 291 -9.77 14.57 18.80
CA ASN A 291 -10.74 13.51 19.02
C ASN A 291 -10.74 12.49 17.88
N ILE A 292 -11.42 11.36 18.11
CA ILE A 292 -11.54 10.28 17.11
C ILE A 292 -12.95 9.68 17.02
N ASN A 293 -13.97 10.38 17.55
CA ASN A 293 -15.36 9.89 17.53
C ASN A 293 -15.93 9.74 16.13
N TYR A 294 -15.36 10.45 15.16
CA TYR A 294 -15.77 10.40 13.76
C TYR A 294 -15.24 9.16 13.04
N ILE A 295 -14.26 8.46 13.63
CA ILE A 295 -13.64 7.29 12.99
C ILE A 295 -14.50 6.07 13.27
N ASN A 296 -14.91 5.40 12.20
CA ASN A 296 -15.58 4.13 12.31
C ASN A 296 -14.59 3.04 12.76
N PRO A 297 -14.91 2.27 13.81
CA PRO A 297 -14.10 1.11 14.21
C PRO A 297 -13.78 0.14 13.06
N ASN A 298 -14.69 -0.01 12.09
CA ASN A 298 -14.52 -0.90 10.94
C ASN A 298 -13.46 -0.41 9.95
N ASP A 299 -13.12 0.88 9.96
CA ASP A 299 -12.15 1.48 9.05
C ASP A 299 -10.73 1.45 9.61
N ILE A 300 -10.59 1.00 10.87
CA ILE A 300 -9.31 0.91 11.55
C ILE A 300 -8.62 -0.38 11.17
N GLU A 301 -7.37 -0.27 10.74
CA GLU A 301 -6.46 -1.40 10.50
C GLU A 301 -5.79 -1.82 11.80
N SER A 302 -5.27 -0.85 12.56
CA SER A 302 -4.67 -1.09 13.87
C SER A 302 -4.72 0.15 14.76
N ILE A 303 -4.79 -0.09 16.07
CA ILE A 303 -4.56 0.93 17.10
C ILE A 303 -3.30 0.57 17.86
N GLU A 304 -2.45 1.56 18.09
CA GLU A 304 -1.21 1.43 18.82
C GLU A 304 -1.20 2.40 19.98
N VAL A 305 -0.97 1.87 21.17
CA VAL A 305 -0.89 2.66 22.40
C VAL A 305 0.57 2.72 22.82
N LEU A 306 1.12 3.92 22.74
CA LEU A 306 2.49 4.25 23.12
C LEU A 306 2.48 4.79 24.55
N LYS A 307 3.24 4.14 25.43
CA LYS A 307 3.22 4.41 26.88
C LYS A 307 4.56 4.88 27.43
N ASP A 308 5.65 4.67 26.71
CA ASP A 308 6.99 4.89 27.22
C ASP A 308 7.67 6.13 26.67
N PRO A 309 8.49 6.83 27.48
CA PRO A 309 9.16 8.07 27.08
C PRO A 309 9.94 7.97 25.76
N SER A 310 10.58 6.83 25.46
CA SER A 310 11.31 6.59 24.21
C SER A 310 10.40 6.60 22.98
N SER A 311 9.21 5.99 23.10
CA SER A 311 8.19 5.96 22.04
C SER A 311 7.45 7.30 21.90
N LEU A 312 7.35 8.07 22.98
CA LEU A 312 6.67 9.36 23.02
C LEU A 312 7.55 10.52 22.55
N ALA A 313 8.87 10.36 22.55
CA ALA A 313 9.83 11.40 22.19
C ALA A 313 9.58 12.01 20.80
N ILE A 314 9.07 11.22 19.85
CA ILE A 314 8.75 11.65 18.48
C ILE A 314 7.58 12.68 18.48
N PHE A 315 6.70 12.60 19.47
CA PHE A 315 5.52 13.46 19.59
C PHE A 315 5.74 14.68 20.51
N GLY A 316 6.94 14.79 21.09
CA GLY A 316 7.34 15.90 21.96
C GLY A 316 6.42 16.07 23.17
N VAL A 317 6.22 17.32 23.59
CA VAL A 317 5.42 17.68 24.78
C VAL A 317 3.96 17.20 24.67
N ARG A 318 3.41 17.12 23.45
CA ARG A 318 2.03 16.68 23.24
C ARG A 318 1.83 15.19 23.53
N GLY A 319 2.88 14.38 23.39
CA GLY A 319 2.84 12.95 23.69
C GLY A 319 3.07 12.60 25.17
N ALA A 320 3.37 13.58 26.03
CA ALA A 320 3.77 13.31 27.43
C ALA A 320 2.73 12.52 28.24
N THR A 321 1.45 12.60 27.86
CA THR A 321 0.31 11.94 28.50
C THR A 321 -0.03 10.57 27.89
N GLY A 322 0.81 10.07 26.99
CA GLY A 322 0.58 8.88 26.17
C GLY A 322 0.05 9.21 24.78
N VAL A 323 0.30 8.33 23.81
CA VAL A 323 -0.15 8.50 22.42
C VAL A 323 -0.97 7.29 22.00
N ILE A 324 -2.10 7.55 21.35
CA ILE A 324 -2.93 6.54 20.69
C ILE A 324 -2.84 6.80 19.18
N ALA A 325 -2.03 6.00 18.50
CA ALA A 325 -1.88 6.04 17.06
C ALA A 325 -2.87 5.08 16.40
N ILE A 326 -3.54 5.55 15.35
CA ILE A 326 -4.58 4.82 14.61
C ILE A 326 -4.15 4.81 13.15
N THR A 327 -4.09 3.61 12.60
CA THR A 327 -3.86 3.39 11.18
C THR A 327 -5.19 2.99 10.56
N THR A 328 -5.62 3.71 9.52
CA THR A 328 -6.83 3.36 8.78
C THR A 328 -6.52 2.38 7.65
N LYS A 329 -7.50 1.56 7.29
CA LYS A 329 -7.38 0.60 6.19
C LYS A 329 -7.20 1.35 4.87
N LYS A 330 -6.13 1.03 4.14
CA LYS A 330 -5.85 1.57 2.80
C LYS A 330 -6.15 0.54 1.72
N ALA A 331 -6.69 1.00 0.59
CA ALA A 331 -6.85 0.15 -0.59
C ALA A 331 -5.50 -0.15 -1.24
N ARG A 332 -5.30 -1.39 -1.70
CA ARG A 332 -4.13 -1.75 -2.52
C ARG A 332 -4.22 -1.06 -3.89
N ALA A 333 -3.08 -0.78 -4.50
CA ALA A 333 -3.01 -0.14 -5.82
C ALA A 333 -3.88 -0.88 -6.85
N GLY A 334 -4.72 -0.13 -7.57
CA GLY A 334 -5.65 -0.66 -8.56
C GLY A 334 -6.90 -1.35 -7.99
N GLN A 335 -7.13 -1.29 -6.67
CA GLN A 335 -8.31 -1.86 -6.03
C GLN A 335 -9.23 -0.77 -5.47
N THR A 336 -10.54 -1.00 -5.61
CA THR A 336 -11.59 -0.24 -4.92
C THR A 336 -12.29 -1.19 -3.96
N ILE A 337 -12.28 -0.85 -2.67
CA ILE A 337 -12.94 -1.60 -1.61
C ILE A 337 -14.13 -0.77 -1.13
N ILE A 338 -15.32 -1.34 -1.25
CA ILE A 338 -16.56 -0.76 -0.72
C ILE A 338 -17.01 -1.65 0.44
N THR A 339 -17.10 -1.07 1.63
CA THR A 339 -17.57 -1.78 2.84
C THR A 339 -18.84 -1.13 3.33
N VAL A 340 -19.90 -1.94 3.48
CA VAL A 340 -21.16 -1.52 4.11
C VAL A 340 -21.35 -2.35 5.37
N GLY A 341 -21.46 -1.66 6.50
CA GLY A 341 -21.81 -2.25 7.78
C GLY A 341 -23.13 -1.67 8.27
N SER A 342 -24.05 -2.52 8.72
CA SER A 342 -25.27 -2.08 9.40
C SER A 342 -25.48 -2.91 10.65
N ASN A 343 -25.72 -2.23 11.77
CA ASN A 343 -25.89 -2.83 13.08
C ASN A 343 -27.21 -2.32 13.67
N TYR A 344 -28.01 -3.24 14.20
CA TYR A 344 -29.24 -2.93 14.94
C TYR A 344 -29.21 -3.63 16.29
N GLY A 345 -29.60 -2.94 17.35
CA GLY A 345 -29.55 -3.51 18.70
C GLY A 345 -30.42 -2.77 19.71
N PHE A 346 -30.49 -3.35 20.91
CA PHE A 346 -31.23 -2.81 22.04
C PHE A 346 -30.29 -2.60 23.22
N LYS A 347 -30.43 -1.49 23.93
CA LYS A 347 -29.73 -1.17 25.17
C LYS A 347 -30.74 -1.17 26.31
N LYS A 348 -30.50 -2.01 27.33
CA LYS A 348 -31.30 -2.11 28.55
C LYS A 348 -30.37 -2.00 29.76
N LEU A 349 -30.86 -1.38 30.83
CA LEU A 349 -30.18 -1.41 32.13
C LEU A 349 -30.35 -2.80 32.76
N THR A 350 -29.25 -3.55 32.88
CA THR A 350 -29.27 -4.95 33.31
C THR A 350 -29.14 -5.11 34.83
N ASP A 351 -28.31 -4.29 35.46
CA ASP A 351 -28.06 -4.33 36.91
C ASP A 351 -28.73 -3.11 37.56
N LYS A 352 -29.98 -3.32 38.01
CA LYS A 352 -30.77 -2.30 38.69
C LYS A 352 -30.48 -2.39 40.18
N ILE A 353 -30.29 -1.25 40.83
CA ILE A 353 -30.26 -1.19 42.31
C ILE A 353 -31.58 -1.76 42.82
N GLN A 354 -31.51 -2.77 43.66
CA GLN A 354 -32.71 -3.35 44.28
C GLN A 354 -33.21 -2.40 45.37
N LEU A 355 -34.32 -1.73 45.09
CA LEU A 355 -35.03 -0.93 46.07
C LEU A 355 -36.06 -1.81 46.78
N VAL A 356 -36.27 -1.53 48.06
CA VAL A 356 -37.39 -2.13 48.81
C VAL A 356 -38.71 -1.62 48.26
N ASP A 357 -39.74 -2.46 48.36
CA ASP A 357 -41.11 -2.03 48.09
C ASP A 357 -41.64 -1.12 49.22
N ALA A 358 -42.84 -0.57 49.02
CA ALA A 358 -43.46 0.35 49.96
C ALA A 358 -43.64 -0.26 51.37
N GLU A 359 -43.85 -1.57 51.50
CA GLU A 359 -44.00 -2.25 52.78
C GLU A 359 -42.67 -2.49 53.47
N GLY A 360 -41.65 -2.91 52.71
CA GLY A 360 -40.27 -3.00 53.18
C GLY A 360 -39.74 -1.66 53.65
N PHE A 361 -40.06 -0.56 52.95
CA PHE A 361 -39.72 0.79 53.38
C PHE A 361 -40.36 1.14 54.74
N LYS A 362 -41.68 0.88 54.90
CA LYS A 362 -42.38 1.11 56.18
C LYS A 362 -41.73 0.34 57.33
N THR A 363 -41.30 -0.90 57.08
CA THR A 363 -40.63 -1.75 58.06
C THR A 363 -39.27 -1.19 58.47
N LEU A 364 -38.41 -0.86 57.49
CA LEU A 364 -37.09 -0.29 57.75
C LEU A 364 -37.17 1.06 58.44
N PHE A 365 -38.09 1.93 58.02
CA PHE A 365 -38.28 3.24 58.62
C PHE A 365 -38.82 3.15 60.06
N ALA A 366 -39.72 2.19 60.33
CA ALA A 366 -40.19 1.94 61.69
C ALA A 366 -39.04 1.46 62.60
N GLN A 367 -38.18 0.56 62.10
CA GLN A 367 -36.98 0.09 62.83
C GLN A 367 -35.99 1.22 63.10
N GLU A 368 -35.73 2.08 62.11
CA GLU A 368 -34.88 3.27 62.27
C GLU A 368 -35.42 4.19 63.37
N ARG A 369 -36.73 4.51 63.34
CA ARG A 369 -37.38 5.36 64.34
C ARG A 369 -37.29 4.77 65.75
N PHE A 370 -37.51 3.47 65.87
CA PHE A 370 -37.38 2.76 67.14
C PHE A 370 -35.95 2.84 67.69
N ASN A 371 -34.94 2.61 66.85
CA ASN A 371 -33.52 2.73 67.23
C ASN A 371 -33.15 4.17 67.64
N ASN A 372 -33.80 5.17 67.05
CA ASN A 372 -33.65 6.59 67.40
C ASN A 372 -34.51 7.02 68.61
N GLY A 373 -35.18 6.09 69.29
CA GLY A 373 -35.98 6.35 70.49
C GLY A 373 -37.36 6.98 70.24
N VAL A 374 -37.80 7.04 68.98
CA VAL A 374 -39.10 7.60 68.60
C VAL A 374 -40.13 6.48 68.50
N THR A 375 -41.08 6.46 69.43
CA THR A 375 -42.09 5.38 69.53
C THR A 375 -43.44 5.73 68.89
N THR A 376 -43.62 6.98 68.44
CA THR A 376 -44.84 7.39 67.75
C THR A 376 -44.89 6.79 66.33
N PRO A 377 -45.95 6.05 65.97
CA PRO A 377 -46.15 5.54 64.62
C PRO A 377 -46.13 6.69 63.61
N TYR A 378 -45.42 6.49 62.51
CA TYR A 378 -45.47 7.44 61.41
C TYR A 378 -46.79 7.29 60.65
N ASP A 379 -47.43 8.41 60.34
CA ASP A 379 -48.67 8.41 59.56
C ASP A 379 -48.33 8.35 58.07
N TYR A 380 -48.71 7.24 57.43
CA TYR A 380 -48.51 7.01 56.00
C TYR A 380 -49.76 7.33 55.18
N THR A 381 -50.79 7.99 55.75
CA THR A 381 -51.97 8.37 54.96
C THR A 381 -51.57 9.22 53.75
N GLY A 382 -52.05 8.82 52.58
CA GLY A 382 -51.67 9.42 51.29
C GLY A 382 -50.46 8.79 50.59
N LEU A 383 -49.67 7.93 51.27
CA LEU A 383 -48.48 7.26 50.71
C LEU A 383 -48.77 5.78 50.39
N ASN A 384 -49.66 5.56 49.42
CA ASN A 384 -50.17 4.23 49.05
C ASN A 384 -49.54 3.64 47.77
N SER A 385 -48.62 4.36 47.12
CA SER A 385 -48.01 3.93 45.86
C SER A 385 -46.78 3.04 46.08
N ASN A 386 -46.62 2.01 45.25
CA ASN A 386 -45.44 1.14 45.21
C ASN A 386 -44.75 1.20 43.83
N THR A 387 -44.45 2.42 43.37
CA THR A 387 -43.88 2.64 42.03
C THR A 387 -42.42 2.19 42.00
N ASP A 388 -42.05 1.31 41.06
CA ASP A 388 -40.66 1.07 40.71
C ASP A 388 -40.12 2.29 39.95
N TRP A 389 -39.55 3.23 40.70
CA TRP A 389 -39.01 4.46 40.14
C TRP A 389 -37.85 4.23 39.17
N ILE A 390 -37.06 3.16 39.34
CA ILE A 390 -35.96 2.83 38.42
C ILE A 390 -36.54 2.39 37.08
N ASP A 391 -37.56 1.55 37.08
CA ASP A 391 -38.25 1.20 35.84
C ASP A 391 -38.98 2.40 35.23
N ALA A 392 -39.63 3.23 36.03
CA ALA A 392 -40.38 4.40 35.55
C ALA A 392 -39.52 5.45 34.84
N VAL A 393 -38.25 5.63 35.25
CA VAL A 393 -37.32 6.60 34.63
C VAL A 393 -36.38 5.98 33.60
N THR A 394 -36.41 4.65 33.43
CA THR A 394 -35.58 3.95 32.45
C THR A 394 -36.41 3.36 31.34
N ARG A 395 -35.79 3.09 30.20
CA ARG A 395 -36.43 2.39 29.09
C ARG A 395 -35.40 1.58 28.32
N THR A 396 -35.88 0.57 27.61
CA THR A 396 -35.06 -0.11 26.61
C THR A 396 -34.95 0.80 25.38
N GLY A 397 -33.74 1.20 25.02
CA GLY A 397 -33.47 2.02 23.84
C GLY A 397 -33.09 1.14 22.64
N ALA A 398 -33.77 1.29 21.51
CA ALA A 398 -33.32 0.73 20.24
C ALA A 398 -32.27 1.65 19.62
N PHE A 399 -31.25 1.07 18.97
CA PHE A 399 -30.26 1.82 18.21
C PHE A 399 -29.94 1.12 16.90
N SER A 400 -29.68 1.92 15.87
CA SER A 400 -29.22 1.47 14.56
C SER A 400 -28.02 2.30 14.14
N SER A 401 -26.99 1.67 13.60
CA SER A 401 -25.85 2.35 12.98
C SER A 401 -25.61 1.76 11.61
N THR A 402 -25.47 2.61 10.60
CA THR A 402 -25.12 2.19 9.24
C THR A 402 -23.93 3.00 8.77
N ASN A 403 -22.94 2.31 8.23
CA ASN A 403 -21.74 2.91 7.70
C ASN A 403 -21.46 2.42 6.28
N LEU A 404 -21.05 3.35 5.43
CA LEU A 404 -20.54 3.10 4.09
C LEU A 404 -19.13 3.68 4.03
N ASN A 405 -18.16 2.84 3.70
CA ASN A 405 -16.78 3.26 3.47
C ASN A 405 -16.36 2.85 2.05
N ILE A 406 -15.64 3.76 1.37
CA ILE A 406 -15.09 3.56 0.03
C ILE A 406 -13.61 3.90 0.10
N ALA A 407 -12.75 2.90 -0.08
CA ALA A 407 -11.31 3.08 -0.22
C ALA A 407 -10.89 2.75 -1.65
N ALA A 408 -10.23 3.67 -2.33
CA ALA A 408 -9.71 3.47 -3.68
C ALA A 408 -8.26 3.94 -3.76
N SER A 409 -7.43 3.20 -4.50
CA SER A 409 -6.06 3.58 -4.78
C SER A 409 -5.78 3.43 -6.27
N THR A 410 -5.36 4.51 -6.92
CA THR A 410 -4.93 4.50 -8.32
C THR A 410 -3.51 3.94 -8.43
N ALA A 411 -3.26 3.20 -9.52
CA ALA A 411 -1.98 2.53 -9.79
C ALA A 411 -0.78 3.48 -9.87
#